data_AF-A0A1G0MYF6-F1
#
_entry.id   AF-A0A1G0MYF6-F1
#
_cell.length_a   1.000
_cell.length_b   1.000
_cell.length_c   1.000
_cell.angle_alpha   90.00
_cell.angle_beta   90.00
_cell.angle_gamma   90.00
#
_symmetry.space_group_name_H-M   'P 1'
#
loop_
_entity.id
_entity.type
_entity.pdbx_description
1 polymer ?
#
loop_
_entity_poly.entity_id
_entity_poly.type
_entity_poly.pdbx_seq_one_letter_code
_entity_poly.pdbx_strand_id
1 'polypeptide(L)'
;MKKGLKFLASTELAVALFLVISLAAIPGTLSEARTFYSSPPFRLLLGLFGVNLLLCTYRRFASISRPVLVLHVGVIVTLLGCVLATFGFVATVNMYEGTTVDQFYRWDTKLDAPLGMNLSLKKINLEFYPMPVKIGVLKGQNKEKLVELKTGQSFDLHEYRVDVGLAENKSENLKLSVFEKDKLIGTYNTLSGANDLPAGFPYSFKLVAYVNPQIKRQWVDLVLKDAAGAVTEGTAEVNGPLQWHGFYFYNTQLTVDPAGTQYAGIQIVRDPGRWLVFLGMVIVVIGAFMATFRRLHGVS
;
A
#
# COMPACT_ATOMS: atom_id res chain seq x y z
N MET A 1 -0.56 -18.08 48.45
CA MET A 1 -1.26 -17.93 47.15
C MET A 1 -2.43 -18.93 47.07
N LYS A 2 -3.66 -18.47 46.84
CA LYS A 2 -4.88 -19.32 46.77
C LYS A 2 -4.74 -20.37 45.65
N LYS A 3 -5.32 -21.57 45.82
CA LYS A 3 -5.22 -22.70 44.84
C LYS A 3 -5.53 -22.28 43.39
N GLY A 4 -6.54 -21.44 43.18
CA GLY A 4 -6.92 -20.96 41.85
C GLY A 4 -5.82 -20.16 41.13
N LEU A 5 -5.08 -19.29 41.82
CA LEU A 5 -4.01 -18.51 41.21
C LEU A 5 -2.80 -19.39 40.84
N LYS A 6 -2.58 -20.51 41.55
CA LYS A 6 -1.54 -21.48 41.20
C LYS A 6 -1.88 -22.23 39.90
N PHE A 7 -3.15 -22.54 39.68
CA PHE A 7 -3.64 -23.16 38.45
C PHE A 7 -3.54 -22.21 37.25
N LEU A 8 -3.95 -20.95 37.42
CA LEU A 8 -3.85 -19.92 36.37
C LEU A 8 -2.41 -19.60 35.96
N ALA A 9 -1.44 -19.86 36.84
CA ALA A 9 0.00 -19.67 36.62
C ALA A 9 0.75 -21.00 36.34
N SER A 10 0.07 -22.01 35.80
CA SER A 10 0.66 -23.31 35.50
C SER A 10 1.11 -23.42 34.04
N THR A 11 2.19 -24.19 33.82
CA THR A 11 2.74 -24.46 32.49
C THR A 11 1.86 -25.44 31.70
N GLU A 12 1.18 -26.34 32.40
CA GLU A 12 0.22 -27.29 31.84
C GLU A 12 -0.96 -26.55 31.21
N LEU A 13 -1.47 -25.52 31.89
CA LEU A 13 -2.52 -24.66 31.35
C LEU A 13 -2.01 -23.88 30.13
N ALA A 14 -0.76 -23.40 30.16
CA ALA A 14 -0.15 -22.71 29.02
C ALA A 14 -0.14 -23.59 27.76
N VAL A 15 0.31 -24.84 27.89
CA VAL A 15 0.36 -25.82 26.79
C VAL A 15 -1.03 -26.17 26.31
N ALA A 16 -2.00 -26.39 27.22
CA ALA A 16 -3.37 -26.67 26.85
C ALA A 16 -4.01 -25.51 26.07
N LEU A 17 -3.86 -24.27 26.56
CA LEU A 17 -4.36 -23.06 25.89
C LEU A 17 -3.71 -22.88 24.52
N PHE A 18 -2.40 -23.10 24.41
CA PHE A 18 -1.69 -23.03 23.14
C PHE A 18 -2.24 -24.06 22.13
N LEU A 19 -2.41 -25.32 22.53
CA LEU A 19 -2.98 -26.36 21.66
C LEU A 19 -4.39 -26.00 21.20
N VAL A 20 -5.25 -25.51 22.10
CA VAL A 20 -6.61 -25.08 21.75
C VAL A 20 -6.58 -23.92 20.76
N ILE A 21 -5.73 -22.92 20.97
CA ILE A 21 -5.55 -21.79 20.04
C ILE A 21 -5.05 -22.28 18.68
N SER A 22 -4.06 -23.17 18.65
CA SER A 22 -3.53 -23.74 17.41
C SER A 22 -4.59 -24.51 16.63
N LEU A 23 -5.38 -25.36 17.30
CA LEU A 23 -6.47 -26.10 16.66
C LEU A 23 -7.59 -25.17 16.18
N ALA A 24 -7.95 -24.17 16.98
CA ALA A 24 -8.93 -23.17 16.60
C ALA A 24 -8.47 -22.31 15.42
N ALA A 25 -7.17 -22.08 15.26
CA ALA A 25 -6.62 -21.30 14.16
C ALA A 25 -6.70 -22.01 12.80
N ILE A 26 -6.75 -23.35 12.76
CA ILE A 26 -6.76 -24.14 11.51
C ILE A 26 -7.97 -23.81 10.63
N PRO A 27 -9.23 -23.88 11.11
CA PRO A 27 -10.40 -23.51 10.29
C PRO A 27 -10.33 -22.07 9.78
N GLY A 28 -9.88 -21.13 10.60
CA GLY A 28 -9.73 -19.72 10.21
C GLY A 28 -8.71 -19.52 9.09
N THR A 29 -7.68 -20.36 9.02
CA THR A 29 -6.69 -20.34 7.94
C THR A 29 -7.24 -20.95 6.66
N LEU A 30 -8.04 -22.02 6.75
CA LEU A 30 -8.59 -22.74 5.59
C LEU A 30 -9.81 -22.06 4.95
N SER A 31 -10.56 -21.26 5.72
CA SER A 31 -11.84 -20.67 5.27
C SER A 31 -11.72 -19.26 4.71
N GLU A 32 -10.52 -18.67 4.69
CA GLU A 32 -10.27 -17.24 4.39
C GLU A 32 -11.14 -16.26 5.22
N ALA A 33 -11.81 -16.75 6.27
CA ALA A 33 -12.76 -16.00 7.07
C ALA A 33 -12.00 -15.11 8.06
N ARG A 34 -11.56 -13.94 7.59
CA ARG A 34 -10.86 -12.92 8.40
C ARG A 34 -11.65 -12.51 9.65
N THR A 35 -12.97 -12.66 9.62
CA THR A 35 -13.90 -12.43 10.74
C THR A 35 -13.71 -13.42 11.89
N PHE A 36 -13.19 -14.62 11.63
CA PHE A 36 -13.00 -15.67 12.63
C PHE A 36 -12.05 -15.24 13.74
N TYR A 37 -10.89 -14.69 13.39
CA TYR A 37 -9.89 -14.19 14.35
C TYR A 37 -10.36 -12.96 15.12
N SER A 38 -11.35 -12.26 14.60
CA SER A 38 -11.99 -11.12 15.26
C SER A 38 -13.16 -11.54 16.17
N SER A 39 -13.51 -12.83 16.24
CA SER A 39 -14.61 -13.31 17.05
C SER A 39 -14.32 -13.18 18.56
N PRO A 40 -15.33 -12.88 19.39
CA PRO A 40 -15.16 -12.82 20.85
C PRO A 40 -14.56 -14.09 21.48
N PRO A 41 -14.93 -15.32 21.08
CA PRO A 41 -14.34 -16.54 21.64
C PRO A 41 -12.84 -16.67 21.37
N PHE A 42 -12.40 -16.36 20.15
CA PHE A 42 -10.98 -16.42 19.80
C PHE A 42 -10.17 -15.38 20.57
N ARG A 43 -10.69 -14.15 20.69
CA ARG A 43 -10.07 -13.10 21.51
C ARG A 43 -9.99 -13.47 22.99
N LEU A 44 -11.03 -14.11 23.53
CA LEU A 44 -11.03 -14.60 24.91
C LEU A 44 -9.94 -15.66 25.13
N LEU A 45 -9.81 -16.63 24.21
CA LEU A 45 -8.74 -17.63 24.27
C LEU A 45 -7.35 -16.99 24.28
N LEU A 46 -7.12 -16.03 23.38
CA LEU A 46 -5.86 -15.29 23.31
C LEU A 46 -5.58 -14.48 24.60
N GLY A 47 -6.62 -13.86 25.16
CA GLY A 47 -6.54 -13.13 26.43
C GLY A 47 -6.20 -14.05 27.61
N LEU A 48 -6.86 -15.21 27.71
CA LEU A 48 -6.56 -16.23 28.73
C LEU A 48 -5.12 -16.72 28.64
N PHE A 49 -4.63 -16.96 27.42
CA PHE A 49 -3.23 -17.33 27.17
C PHE A 49 -2.26 -16.22 27.60
N GLY A 50 -2.55 -14.96 27.27
CA GLY A 50 -1.74 -13.81 27.69
C GLY A 50 -1.67 -13.66 29.22
N VAL A 51 -2.81 -13.77 29.90
CA VAL A 51 -2.87 -13.73 31.38
C VAL A 51 -2.09 -14.88 31.99
N ASN A 52 -2.23 -16.11 31.45
CA ASN A 52 -1.45 -17.25 31.92
C ASN A 52 0.05 -17.02 31.75
N LEU A 53 0.51 -16.56 30.58
CA LEU A 53 1.92 -16.26 30.34
C LEU A 53 2.46 -15.19 31.29
N LEU A 54 1.70 -14.12 31.53
CA LEU A 54 2.06 -13.07 32.49
C LEU A 54 2.25 -13.64 33.90
N LEU A 55 1.29 -14.43 34.38
CA LEU A 55 1.34 -15.04 35.72
C LEU A 55 2.46 -16.08 35.85
N CYS A 56 2.65 -16.91 34.82
CA CYS A 56 3.76 -17.87 34.74
C CYS A 56 5.11 -17.17 34.81
N THR A 57 5.27 -16.09 34.05
CA THR A 57 6.51 -15.29 33.99
C THR A 57 6.78 -14.64 35.33
N TYR A 58 5.78 -13.98 35.93
CA TYR A 58 5.90 -13.34 37.23
C TYR A 58 6.29 -14.34 38.34
N ARG A 59 5.62 -15.50 38.39
CA ARG A 59 5.88 -16.55 39.39
C ARG A 59 7.29 -17.13 39.28
N ARG A 60 7.82 -17.22 38.06
CA ARG A 60 9.10 -17.89 37.77
C ARG A 60 10.24 -16.92 37.47
N PHE A 61 10.03 -15.61 37.66
CA PHE A 61 10.95 -14.55 37.21
C PHE A 61 12.39 -14.71 37.71
N ALA A 62 12.58 -15.20 38.94
CA ALA A 62 13.92 -15.45 39.50
C ALA A 62 14.59 -16.75 38.99
N SER A 63 13.83 -17.65 38.37
CA SER A 63 14.28 -19.01 37.98
C SER A 63 14.37 -19.24 36.46
N ILE A 64 13.80 -18.32 35.68
CA ILE A 64 13.76 -18.37 34.22
C ILE A 64 15.08 -17.88 33.62
N SER A 65 15.59 -18.58 32.60
CA SER A 65 16.81 -18.15 31.93
C SER A 65 16.57 -16.84 31.17
N ARG A 66 17.59 -15.98 31.11
CA ARG A 66 17.50 -14.67 30.41
C ARG A 66 16.93 -14.78 28.98
N PRO A 67 17.33 -15.74 28.12
CA PRO A 67 16.75 -15.87 26.78
C PRO A 67 15.25 -16.18 26.79
N VAL A 68 14.79 -17.05 27.69
CA VAL A 68 13.37 -17.41 27.79
C VAL A 68 12.56 -16.24 28.36
N LEU A 69 13.14 -15.45 29.27
CA LEU A 69 12.51 -14.23 29.78
C LEU A 69 12.31 -13.21 28.65
N VAL A 70 13.32 -13.00 27.80
CA VAL A 70 13.22 -12.12 26.62
C VAL A 70 12.12 -12.61 25.66
N LEU A 71 12.06 -13.92 25.39
CA LEU A 71 10.97 -14.51 24.59
C LEU A 71 9.59 -14.22 25.17
N HIS A 72 9.40 -14.45 26.48
CA HIS A 72 8.13 -14.20 27.16
C HIS A 72 7.74 -12.71 27.11
N VAL A 73 8.68 -11.80 27.37
CA VAL A 73 8.44 -10.36 27.26
C VAL A 73 8.03 -9.99 25.84
N GLY A 74 8.71 -10.52 24.82
CA GLY A 74 8.35 -10.27 23.41
C GLY A 74 6.93 -10.74 23.06
N VAL A 75 6.53 -11.93 23.52
CA VAL A 75 5.16 -12.44 23.34
C VAL A 75 4.14 -11.56 24.07
N ILE A 76 4.41 -11.16 25.31
CA ILE A 76 3.52 -10.28 26.09
C ILE A 76 3.36 -8.91 25.42
N VAL A 77 4.46 -8.31 24.95
CA VAL A 77 4.44 -7.03 24.21
C VAL A 77 3.63 -7.16 22.92
N THR A 78 3.78 -8.29 22.22
CA THR A 78 2.99 -8.59 21.01
C THR A 78 1.49 -8.67 21.33
N LEU A 79 1.12 -9.41 22.38
CA LEU A 79 -0.28 -9.55 22.80
C LEU A 79 -0.88 -8.21 23.25
N LEU A 80 -0.12 -7.38 23.96
CA LEU A 80 -0.53 -6.03 24.33
C LEU A 80 -0.76 -5.16 23.08
N GLY A 81 0.12 -5.26 22.08
CA GLY A 81 -0.06 -4.65 20.78
C GLY A 81 -1.36 -5.09 20.11
N CYS A 82 -1.68 -6.38 20.12
CA CYS A 82 -2.95 -6.89 19.57
C CYS A 82 -4.19 -6.33 20.30
N VAL A 83 -4.14 -6.19 21.62
CA VAL A 83 -5.22 -5.56 22.40
C VAL A 83 -5.38 -4.10 21.99
N LEU A 84 -4.28 -3.35 21.89
CA LEU A 84 -4.33 -1.96 21.45
C LEU A 84 -4.85 -1.82 20.02
N ALA A 85 -4.50 -2.73 19.12
CA ALA A 85 -5.01 -2.76 17.76
C ALA A 85 -6.55 -2.87 17.68
N THR A 86 -7.22 -3.44 18.71
CA THR A 86 -8.70 -3.50 18.75
C THR A 86 -9.38 -2.14 18.91
N PHE A 87 -8.66 -1.11 19.36
CA PHE A 87 -9.15 0.28 19.39
C PHE A 87 -8.94 1.01 18.06
N GLY A 88 -8.31 0.33 17.10
CA GLY A 88 -8.18 0.77 15.72
C GLY A 88 -9.43 0.53 14.90
N PHE A 89 -9.43 1.04 13.67
CA PHE A 89 -10.48 0.81 12.70
C PHE A 89 -9.96 0.99 11.28
N VAL A 90 -10.76 0.53 10.32
CA VAL A 90 -10.58 0.76 8.89
C VAL A 90 -11.78 1.56 8.38
N ALA A 91 -11.51 2.63 7.67
CA ALA A 91 -12.50 3.41 6.95
C ALA A 91 -12.13 3.49 5.46
N THR A 92 -13.12 3.73 4.60
CA THR A 92 -12.91 3.87 3.16
C THR A 92 -13.74 5.02 2.60
N VAL A 93 -13.24 5.64 1.53
CA VAL A 93 -13.98 6.64 0.76
C VAL A 93 -13.57 6.59 -0.70
N ASN A 94 -14.53 6.80 -1.60
CA ASN A 94 -14.26 7.00 -3.03
C ASN A 94 -14.32 8.50 -3.33
N MET A 95 -13.29 9.03 -3.98
CA MET A 95 -13.12 10.46 -4.21
C MET A 95 -12.76 10.76 -5.65
N TYR A 96 -13.29 11.87 -6.16
CA TYR A 96 -12.96 12.42 -7.48
C TYR A 96 -11.89 13.50 -7.33
N GLU A 97 -11.09 13.70 -8.36
CA GLU A 97 -10.06 14.75 -8.35
C GLU A 97 -10.69 16.14 -8.12
N GLY A 98 -10.11 16.92 -7.21
CA GLY A 98 -10.60 18.23 -6.79
C GLY A 98 -11.65 18.22 -5.69
N THR A 99 -12.15 17.07 -5.24
CA THR A 99 -13.17 17.02 -4.17
C THR A 99 -12.55 17.00 -2.77
N THR A 100 -13.35 17.45 -1.80
CA THR A 100 -13.04 17.39 -0.36
C THR A 100 -14.17 16.69 0.38
N VAL A 101 -13.81 15.81 1.32
CA VAL A 101 -14.75 15.03 2.15
C VAL A 101 -14.36 15.07 3.61
N ASP A 102 -15.35 14.96 4.50
CA ASP A 102 -15.19 14.90 5.95
C ASP A 102 -15.87 13.68 6.59
N GLN A 103 -16.61 12.90 5.79
CA GLN A 103 -17.29 11.65 6.18
C GLN A 103 -16.64 10.45 5.51
N PHE A 104 -16.52 9.36 6.26
CA PHE A 104 -15.83 8.15 5.81
C PHE A 104 -16.60 6.90 6.25
N TYR A 105 -16.73 5.93 5.35
CA TYR A 105 -17.42 4.69 5.65
C TYR A 105 -16.56 3.82 6.58
N ARG A 106 -16.99 3.64 7.82
CA ARG A 106 -16.28 2.82 8.81
C ARG A 106 -16.75 1.37 8.75
N TRP A 107 -15.83 0.44 8.54
CA TRP A 107 -16.15 -0.98 8.39
C TRP A 107 -16.53 -1.68 9.69
N ASP A 108 -16.08 -1.14 10.82
CA ASP A 108 -16.37 -1.68 12.15
C ASP A 108 -17.78 -1.33 12.62
N THR A 109 -18.25 -0.11 12.34
CA THR A 109 -19.62 0.35 12.67
C THR A 109 -20.59 0.20 11.50
N LYS A 110 -20.10 -0.02 10.27
CA LYS A 110 -20.87 -0.08 9.02
C LYS A 110 -21.67 1.20 8.72
N LEU A 111 -21.15 2.33 9.15
CA LEU A 111 -21.78 3.65 9.01
C LEU A 111 -20.73 4.67 8.59
N ASP A 112 -21.18 5.71 7.90
CA ASP A 112 -20.36 6.90 7.65
C ASP A 112 -20.15 7.66 8.97
N ALA A 113 -18.91 8.07 9.22
CA ALA A 113 -18.56 8.83 10.41
C ALA A 113 -17.45 9.84 10.13
N PRO A 114 -17.44 10.98 10.85
CA PRO A 114 -16.35 11.94 10.75
C PRO A 114 -15.11 11.39 11.46
N LEU A 115 -13.94 11.66 10.87
CA LEU A 115 -12.65 11.30 11.45
C LEU A 115 -11.92 12.50 12.09
N GLY A 116 -12.59 13.66 12.16
CA GLY A 116 -12.01 14.90 12.70
C GLY A 116 -11.04 15.60 11.75
N MET A 117 -11.13 15.29 10.45
CA MET A 117 -10.29 15.86 9.40
C MET A 117 -11.07 15.99 8.09
N ASN A 118 -10.66 16.96 7.28
CA ASN A 118 -11.03 17.08 5.88
C ASN A 118 -9.94 16.40 5.04
N LEU A 119 -10.35 15.55 4.12
CA LEU A 119 -9.48 14.93 3.11
C LEU A 119 -9.84 15.51 1.75
N SER A 120 -8.86 16.07 1.06
CA SER A 120 -8.98 16.56 -0.31
C SER A 120 -8.13 15.72 -1.26
N LEU A 121 -8.69 15.31 -2.39
CA LEU A 121 -7.96 14.62 -3.45
C LEU A 121 -7.51 15.66 -4.47
N LYS A 122 -6.20 15.98 -4.47
CA LYS A 122 -5.64 17.00 -5.36
C LYS A 122 -5.43 16.47 -6.77
N LYS A 123 -4.87 15.26 -6.89
CA LYS A 123 -4.56 14.66 -8.18
C LYS A 123 -4.50 13.15 -8.14
N ILE A 124 -4.99 12.50 -9.20
CA ILE A 124 -4.77 11.09 -9.50
C ILE A 124 -3.63 11.00 -10.52
N ASN A 125 -2.58 10.24 -10.19
CA ASN A 125 -1.40 10.10 -11.03
C ASN A 125 -1.23 8.65 -11.49
N LEU A 126 -0.92 8.50 -12.77
CA LEU A 126 -0.62 7.23 -13.42
C LEU A 126 0.71 7.36 -14.16
N GLU A 127 1.58 6.37 -13.98
CA GLU A 127 2.81 6.20 -14.75
C GLU A 127 2.72 4.87 -15.50
N PHE A 128 3.03 4.88 -16.79
CA PHE A 128 2.97 3.70 -17.64
C PHE A 128 4.38 3.19 -17.98
N TYR A 129 4.51 1.89 -18.20
CA TYR A 129 5.75 1.33 -18.76
C TYR A 129 5.98 1.81 -20.20
N PRO A 130 7.24 2.06 -20.61
CA PRO A 130 7.59 2.23 -22.00
C PRO A 130 7.07 1.06 -22.84
N MET A 131 6.21 1.36 -23.82
CA MET A 131 5.52 0.36 -24.61
C MET A 131 6.01 0.37 -26.07
N PRO A 132 6.12 -0.79 -26.72
CA PRO A 132 6.50 -0.85 -28.12
C PRO A 132 5.40 -0.24 -29.00
N VAL A 133 5.83 0.60 -29.95
CA VAL A 133 4.98 1.32 -30.90
C VAL A 133 5.59 1.25 -32.29
N LYS A 134 4.73 1.27 -33.31
CA LYS A 134 5.11 1.42 -34.70
C LYS A 134 4.56 2.73 -35.24
N ILE A 135 5.43 3.64 -35.65
CA ILE A 135 5.07 4.96 -36.16
C ILE A 135 5.40 5.01 -37.65
N GLY A 136 4.38 5.26 -38.46
CA GLY A 136 4.53 5.56 -39.87
C GLY A 136 4.86 7.04 -40.05
N VAL A 137 5.97 7.32 -40.74
CA VAL A 137 6.34 8.66 -41.19
C VAL A 137 5.92 8.81 -42.64
N LEU A 138 5.17 9.86 -42.93
CA LEU A 138 4.66 10.17 -44.25
C LEU A 138 5.25 11.50 -44.73
N LYS A 139 5.51 11.62 -46.02
CA LYS A 139 5.82 12.88 -46.70
C LYS A 139 4.76 13.12 -47.75
N GLY A 140 3.81 14.01 -47.45
CA GLY A 140 2.54 14.07 -48.19
C GLY A 140 1.75 12.77 -48.03
N GLN A 141 1.40 12.12 -49.15
CA GLN A 141 0.69 10.82 -49.16
C GLN A 141 1.62 9.60 -49.19
N ASN A 142 2.92 9.82 -49.37
CA ASN A 142 3.88 8.74 -49.54
C ASN A 142 4.45 8.31 -48.19
N LYS A 143 4.56 6.99 -47.99
CA LYS A 143 5.26 6.41 -46.84
C LYS A 143 6.76 6.62 -47.01
N GLU A 144 7.34 7.37 -46.10
CA GLU A 144 8.78 7.62 -46.04
C GLU A 144 9.49 6.52 -45.24
N LYS A 145 9.00 6.24 -44.02
CA LYS A 145 9.65 5.33 -43.07
C LYS A 145 8.63 4.70 -42.14
N LEU A 146 8.90 3.48 -41.68
CA LEU A 146 8.22 2.88 -40.53
C LEU A 146 9.25 2.74 -39.41
N VAL A 147 8.94 3.28 -38.24
CA VAL A 147 9.83 3.24 -37.08
C VAL A 147 9.22 2.37 -36.01
N GLU A 148 9.98 1.41 -35.50
CA GLU A 148 9.59 0.55 -34.38
C GLU A 148 10.48 0.87 -33.19
N LEU A 149 9.88 1.35 -32.10
CA LEU A 149 10.58 1.79 -30.90
C LEU A 149 9.67 1.69 -29.68
N LYS A 150 10.18 2.02 -28.49
CA LYS A 150 9.35 2.17 -27.29
C LYS A 150 8.99 3.63 -27.06
N THR A 151 7.86 3.89 -26.43
CA THR A 151 7.53 5.23 -25.90
C THR A 151 8.61 5.72 -24.95
N GLY A 152 8.89 7.02 -24.96
CA GLY A 152 10.03 7.63 -24.27
C GLY A 152 11.36 7.55 -25.01
N GLN A 153 11.43 6.87 -26.16
CA GLN A 153 12.60 6.89 -27.04
C GLN A 153 12.44 7.90 -28.17
N SER A 154 13.54 8.22 -28.84
CA SER A 154 13.60 9.11 -30.00
C SER A 154 14.13 8.39 -31.24
N PHE A 155 13.88 8.97 -32.41
CA PHE A 155 14.49 8.52 -33.65
C PHE A 155 14.87 9.71 -34.54
N ASP A 156 15.89 9.51 -35.37
CA ASP A 156 16.34 10.50 -36.34
C ASP A 156 15.57 10.40 -37.67
N LEU A 157 15.24 11.57 -38.21
CA LEU A 157 14.54 11.79 -39.46
C LEU A 157 15.20 12.95 -40.21
N HIS A 158 16.25 12.65 -40.98
CA HIS A 158 17.08 13.63 -41.68
C HIS A 158 17.65 14.68 -40.71
N GLU A 159 17.36 15.97 -40.89
CA GLU A 159 17.78 17.05 -40.00
C GLU A 159 16.98 17.14 -38.68
N TYR A 160 15.94 16.31 -38.50
CA TYR A 160 15.08 16.34 -37.33
C TYR A 160 15.30 15.14 -36.40
N ARG A 161 15.16 15.38 -35.09
CA ARG A 161 14.99 14.33 -34.08
C ARG A 161 13.54 14.33 -33.60
N VAL A 162 12.92 13.17 -33.54
CA VAL A 162 11.53 13.02 -33.08
C VAL A 162 11.52 12.21 -31.79
N ASP A 163 11.10 12.84 -30.70
CA ASP A 163 10.97 12.21 -29.39
C ASP A 163 9.52 11.71 -29.23
N VAL A 164 9.36 10.42 -28.94
CA VAL A 164 8.04 9.80 -28.72
C VAL A 164 7.68 9.93 -27.25
N GLY A 165 6.63 10.70 -26.94
CA GLY A 165 6.16 10.86 -25.56
C GLY A 165 5.76 9.54 -24.90
N LEU A 166 5.80 9.52 -23.57
CA LEU A 166 5.16 8.45 -22.79
C LEU A 166 3.64 8.49 -23.01
N ALA A 167 2.98 7.34 -22.93
CA ALA A 167 1.52 7.32 -22.94
C ALA A 167 1.00 8.01 -21.68
N GLU A 168 0.14 9.00 -21.86
CA GLU A 168 -0.48 9.74 -20.75
C GLU A 168 -1.82 9.11 -20.33
N ASN A 169 -2.43 8.27 -21.17
CA ASN A 169 -3.68 7.56 -20.89
C ASN A 169 -3.73 6.25 -21.71
N LYS A 170 -4.83 5.49 -21.64
CA LYS A 170 -5.13 4.31 -22.48
C LYS A 170 -5.20 4.59 -24.00
N SER A 171 -4.78 5.77 -24.44
CA SER A 171 -5.13 6.34 -25.72
C SER A 171 -4.17 5.95 -26.82
N GLU A 172 -4.75 5.69 -27.98
CA GLU A 172 -4.20 5.59 -29.35
C GLU A 172 -3.44 6.84 -29.82
N ASN A 173 -3.05 7.69 -28.88
CA ASN A 173 -2.64 9.04 -29.13
C ASN A 173 -1.28 9.33 -28.47
N LEU A 174 -0.24 9.32 -29.28
CA LEU A 174 1.10 9.70 -28.86
C LEU A 174 1.34 11.16 -29.20
N LYS A 175 1.87 11.90 -28.23
CA LYS A 175 2.44 13.22 -28.46
C LYS A 175 3.91 13.03 -28.87
N LEU A 176 4.25 13.49 -30.06
CA LEU A 176 5.60 13.49 -30.58
C LEU A 176 6.17 14.90 -30.45
N SER A 177 7.41 15.04 -30.02
CA SER A 177 8.12 16.32 -29.97
C SER A 177 9.20 16.33 -31.03
N VAL A 178 9.20 17.32 -31.92
CA VAL A 178 10.13 17.40 -33.05
C VAL A 178 11.17 18.48 -32.77
N PHE A 179 12.44 18.12 -32.95
CA PHE A 179 13.59 18.97 -32.73
C PHE A 179 14.37 19.15 -34.03
N GLU A 180 14.85 20.36 -34.28
CA GLU A 180 15.82 20.68 -35.33
C GLU A 180 17.07 21.26 -34.65
N LYS A 181 18.24 20.65 -34.86
CA LYS A 181 19.51 21.06 -34.20
C LYS A 181 19.34 21.22 -32.67
N ASP A 182 18.72 20.24 -32.03
CA ASP A 182 18.39 20.19 -30.59
C ASP A 182 17.43 21.27 -30.06
N LYS A 183 16.86 22.11 -30.93
CA LYS A 183 15.82 23.06 -30.57
C LYS A 183 14.45 22.47 -30.85
N LEU A 184 13.56 22.47 -29.86
CA LEU A 184 12.15 22.09 -30.04
C LEU A 184 11.49 23.05 -31.03
N ILE A 185 10.98 22.51 -32.15
CA ILE A 185 10.28 23.29 -33.18
C ILE A 185 8.76 23.10 -33.15
N GLY A 186 8.28 22.07 -32.46
CA GLY A 186 6.86 21.84 -32.21
C GLY A 186 6.55 20.39 -31.84
N THR A 187 5.28 20.09 -31.75
CA THR A 187 4.72 18.82 -31.31
C THR A 187 3.65 18.32 -32.28
N TYR A 188 3.44 17.01 -32.32
CA TYR A 188 2.49 16.36 -33.22
C TYR A 188 1.69 15.30 -32.49
N ASN A 189 0.37 15.29 -32.70
CA ASN A 189 -0.56 14.33 -32.13
C ASN A 189 -0.91 13.23 -33.15
N THR A 190 -0.56 11.96 -32.88
CA THR A 190 -0.70 10.90 -33.88
C THR A 190 -2.14 10.51 -34.22
N LEU A 191 -3.11 10.83 -33.36
CA LEU A 191 -4.52 10.48 -33.57
C LEU A 191 -5.28 11.60 -34.28
N SER A 192 -5.24 12.82 -33.74
CA SER A 192 -5.98 13.96 -34.32
C SER A 192 -5.25 14.62 -35.48
N GLY A 193 -3.94 14.38 -35.62
CA GLY A 193 -3.07 15.11 -36.53
C GLY A 193 -2.81 16.56 -36.11
N ALA A 194 -3.37 17.01 -34.98
CA ALA A 194 -3.13 18.34 -34.44
C ALA A 194 -1.65 18.51 -34.13
N ASN A 195 -1.09 19.62 -34.60
CA ASN A 195 0.31 19.93 -34.44
C ASN A 195 0.53 21.45 -34.44
N ASP A 196 1.61 21.88 -33.81
CA ASP A 196 2.09 23.26 -33.77
C ASP A 196 3.44 23.40 -34.50
N LEU A 197 3.66 22.54 -35.50
CA LEU A 197 4.88 22.55 -36.30
C LEU A 197 4.87 23.70 -37.33
N PRO A 198 6.05 24.18 -37.77
CA PRO A 198 6.15 25.26 -38.74
C PRO A 198 5.44 24.94 -40.07
N ALA A 199 4.90 25.96 -40.74
CA ALA A 199 4.07 25.85 -41.96
C ALA A 199 4.76 25.23 -43.20
N GLY A 200 6.02 24.81 -43.10
CA GLY A 200 6.77 24.09 -44.14
C GLY A 200 7.27 22.72 -43.71
N PHE A 201 6.88 22.23 -42.53
CA PHE A 201 7.33 20.93 -42.03
C PHE A 201 6.81 19.81 -42.95
N PRO A 202 7.69 18.99 -43.56
CA PRO A 202 7.30 18.13 -44.68
C PRO A 202 6.70 16.78 -44.26
N TYR A 203 6.72 16.45 -42.97
CA TYR A 203 6.35 15.13 -42.48
C TYR A 203 5.04 15.13 -41.69
N SER A 204 4.33 14.01 -41.74
CA SER A 204 3.24 13.69 -40.82
C SER A 204 3.43 12.30 -40.21
N PHE A 205 2.86 12.09 -39.03
CA PHE A 205 3.07 10.88 -38.25
C PHE A 205 1.74 10.15 -38.01
N LYS A 206 1.77 8.83 -38.16
CA LYS A 206 0.63 7.96 -37.88
C LYS A 206 1.04 6.82 -36.96
N LEU A 207 0.29 6.62 -35.88
CA LEU A 207 0.44 5.42 -35.05
C LEU A 207 -0.13 4.22 -35.81
N VAL A 208 0.73 3.29 -36.22
CA VAL A 208 0.37 2.12 -37.04
C VAL A 208 0.03 0.91 -36.18
N ALA A 209 0.78 0.70 -35.10
CA ALA A 209 0.52 -0.36 -34.14
C ALA A 209 1.04 0.03 -32.75
N TYR A 210 0.38 -0.45 -31.71
CA TYR A 210 0.77 -0.26 -30.33
C TYR A 210 0.28 -1.45 -29.49
N VAL A 211 0.85 -1.62 -28.30
CA VAL A 211 0.38 -2.58 -27.30
C VAL A 211 -0.36 -1.80 -26.20
N ASN A 212 -1.37 -2.40 -25.59
CA ASN A 212 -2.12 -1.77 -24.51
C ASN A 212 -1.18 -1.33 -23.36
N PRO A 213 -1.19 -0.05 -22.98
CA PRO A 213 -0.28 0.48 -21.98
C PRO A 213 -0.50 -0.21 -20.64
N GLN A 214 0.60 -0.63 -20.01
CA GLN A 214 0.60 -1.26 -18.70
C GLN A 214 0.97 -0.22 -17.64
N ILE A 215 0.16 -0.12 -16.59
CA ILE A 215 0.42 0.79 -15.47
C ILE A 215 1.67 0.28 -14.74
N LYS A 216 2.66 1.15 -14.62
CA LYS A 216 3.89 0.95 -13.84
C LYS A 216 3.70 1.37 -12.40
N ARG A 217 3.07 2.52 -12.18
CA ARG A 217 2.84 3.08 -10.85
C ARG A 217 1.55 3.90 -10.84
N GLN A 218 0.88 3.89 -9.70
CA GLN A 218 -0.31 4.69 -9.46
C GLN A 218 -0.26 5.27 -8.05
N TRP A 219 -0.57 6.55 -7.93
CA TRP A 219 -0.58 7.26 -6.64
C TRP A 219 -1.58 8.40 -6.70
N VAL A 220 -1.93 8.90 -5.53
CA VAL A 220 -2.79 10.07 -5.38
C VAL A 220 -2.10 11.11 -4.53
N ASP A 221 -2.32 12.38 -4.86
CA ASP A 221 -1.86 13.51 -4.07
C ASP A 221 -3.01 13.95 -3.17
N LEU A 222 -2.79 13.89 -1.86
CA LEU A 222 -3.79 14.15 -0.83
C LEU A 222 -3.42 15.39 -0.03
N VAL A 223 -4.42 16.18 0.32
CA VAL A 223 -4.31 17.26 1.29
C VAL A 223 -5.23 16.94 2.46
N LEU A 224 -4.68 16.99 3.67
CA LEU A 224 -5.37 16.69 4.91
C LEU A 224 -5.39 17.94 5.78
N LYS A 225 -6.54 18.25 6.37
CA LYS A 225 -6.71 19.38 7.27
C LYS A 225 -7.50 18.99 8.52
N ASP A 226 -6.95 19.24 9.70
CA ASP A 226 -7.65 18.92 10.96
C ASP A 226 -8.58 20.07 11.39
N ALA A 227 -9.34 19.82 12.46
CA ALA A 227 -10.20 20.84 13.06
C ALA A 227 -9.41 22.02 13.66
N ALA A 228 -8.14 21.84 14.02
CA ALA A 228 -7.28 22.89 14.57
C ALA A 228 -6.64 23.77 13.47
N GLY A 229 -6.79 23.37 12.20
CA GLY A 229 -6.25 24.08 11.03
C GLY A 229 -4.86 23.61 10.58
N ALA A 230 -4.28 22.57 11.19
CA ALA A 230 -3.05 21.96 10.71
C ALA A 230 -3.31 21.28 9.36
N VAL A 231 -2.42 21.55 8.39
CA VAL A 231 -2.51 21.01 7.04
C VAL A 231 -1.26 20.18 6.75
N THR A 232 -1.46 19.01 6.13
CA THR A 232 -0.37 18.26 5.50
C THR A 232 -0.76 17.90 4.08
N GLU A 233 0.23 17.90 3.19
CA GLU A 233 0.10 17.40 1.83
C GLU A 233 1.07 16.24 1.64
N GLY A 234 0.67 15.24 0.87
CA GLY A 234 1.56 14.14 0.52
C GLY A 234 0.91 13.13 -0.40
N THR A 235 1.70 12.14 -0.79
CA THR A 235 1.28 11.11 -1.75
C THR A 235 0.87 9.84 -1.05
N ALA A 236 -0.21 9.20 -1.52
CA ALA A 236 -0.61 7.87 -1.08
C ALA A 236 -0.60 6.87 -2.24
N GLU A 237 -0.05 5.69 -1.97
CA GLU A 237 0.07 4.56 -2.88
C GLU A 237 -0.56 3.30 -2.27
N VAL A 238 -0.64 2.23 -3.08
CA VAL A 238 -1.06 0.90 -2.62
C VAL A 238 -0.15 0.39 -1.51
N ASN A 239 1.17 0.54 -1.68
CA ASN A 239 2.19 0.03 -0.73
C ASN A 239 2.93 1.14 0.04
N GLY A 240 2.71 2.41 -0.32
CA GLY A 240 3.32 3.58 0.29
C GLY A 240 2.25 4.52 0.83
N PRO A 241 1.74 4.30 2.06
CA PRO A 241 0.68 5.14 2.59
C PRO A 241 1.19 6.53 2.98
N LEU A 242 0.36 7.55 2.80
CA LEU A 242 0.54 8.81 3.51
C LEU A 242 0.22 8.58 4.99
N GLN A 243 1.04 9.11 5.89
CA GLN A 243 0.89 8.91 7.34
C GLN A 243 0.68 10.26 8.02
N TRP A 244 -0.34 10.36 8.87
CA TRP A 244 -0.63 11.59 9.58
C TRP A 244 -1.47 11.35 10.83
N HIS A 245 -1.08 11.90 11.98
CA HIS A 245 -1.75 11.72 13.28
C HIS A 245 -2.14 10.26 13.63
N GLY A 246 -1.31 9.29 13.25
CA GLY A 246 -1.57 7.86 13.49
C GLY A 246 -2.57 7.21 12.52
N PHE A 247 -3.02 7.95 11.51
CA PHE A 247 -3.75 7.43 10.36
C PHE A 247 -2.79 7.09 9.22
N TYR A 248 -3.15 6.06 8.47
CA TYR A 248 -2.47 5.62 7.26
C TYR A 248 -3.46 5.66 6.10
N PHE A 249 -3.15 6.43 5.06
CA PHE A 249 -4.00 6.59 3.88
C PHE A 249 -3.39 5.81 2.73
N TYR A 250 -4.10 4.81 2.24
CA TYR A 250 -3.70 3.94 1.16
C TYR A 250 -4.56 4.23 -0.06
N ASN A 251 -3.93 4.34 -1.23
CA ASN A 251 -4.68 4.25 -2.49
C ASN A 251 -4.97 2.77 -2.77
N THR A 252 -6.23 2.35 -2.67
CA THR A 252 -6.61 0.95 -2.86
C THR A 252 -7.23 0.67 -4.22
N GLN A 253 -7.72 1.70 -4.91
CA GLN A 253 -8.40 1.52 -6.18
C GLN A 253 -8.30 2.79 -7.03
N LEU A 254 -8.01 2.64 -8.32
CA LEU A 254 -8.28 3.66 -9.33
C LEU A 254 -9.18 3.04 -10.38
N THR A 255 -10.37 3.60 -10.55
CA THR A 255 -11.33 3.09 -11.54
C THR A 255 -12.15 4.25 -12.10
N VAL A 256 -13.02 3.91 -13.04
CA VAL A 256 -13.93 4.83 -13.70
C VAL A 256 -15.35 4.52 -13.27
N ASP A 257 -16.16 5.55 -13.03
CA ASP A 257 -17.60 5.41 -12.77
C ASP A 257 -18.38 5.10 -14.09
N PRO A 258 -19.70 4.80 -14.02
CA PRO A 258 -20.50 4.60 -15.22
C PRO A 258 -20.58 5.81 -16.17
N ALA A 259 -20.27 7.01 -15.69
CA ALA A 259 -20.26 8.24 -16.48
C ALA A 259 -18.92 8.50 -17.18
N GLY A 260 -17.90 7.67 -16.95
CA GLY A 260 -16.57 7.84 -17.55
C GLY A 260 -15.60 8.67 -16.71
N THR A 261 -15.96 9.07 -15.50
CA THR A 261 -15.13 9.88 -14.61
C THR A 261 -14.23 9.01 -13.75
N GLN A 262 -12.93 9.32 -13.71
CA GLN A 262 -11.98 8.63 -12.85
C GLN A 262 -12.17 9.02 -11.38
N TYR A 263 -12.09 8.03 -10.49
CA TYR A 263 -12.07 8.22 -9.04
C TYR A 263 -11.03 7.32 -8.38
N ALA A 264 -10.62 7.72 -7.18
CA ALA A 264 -9.74 6.96 -6.31
C ALA A 264 -10.47 6.44 -5.08
N GLY A 265 -10.28 5.16 -4.77
CA GLY A 265 -10.68 4.57 -3.49
C GLY A 265 -9.54 4.70 -2.49
N ILE A 266 -9.79 5.40 -1.40
CA ILE A 266 -8.83 5.63 -0.32
C ILE A 266 -9.24 4.78 0.88
N GLN A 267 -8.33 3.94 1.36
CA GLN A 267 -8.48 3.23 2.63
C GLN A 267 -7.69 3.93 3.72
N ILE A 268 -8.36 4.22 4.82
CA ILE A 268 -7.83 4.92 5.98
C ILE A 268 -7.77 3.93 7.13
N VAL A 269 -6.58 3.69 7.66
CA VAL A 269 -6.36 2.74 8.75
C VAL A 269 -5.83 3.49 9.96
N ARG A 270 -6.45 3.27 11.11
CA ARG A 270 -5.89 3.64 12.41
C ARG A 270 -5.61 2.36 13.17
N ASP A 271 -4.34 2.08 13.45
CA ASP A 271 -3.92 0.93 14.25
C ASP A 271 -2.89 1.38 15.31
N PRO A 272 -3.35 1.67 16.54
CA PRO A 272 -2.47 2.15 17.60
C PRO A 272 -1.59 1.03 18.20
N GLY A 273 -1.89 -0.24 17.90
CA GLY A 273 -1.16 -1.42 18.40
C GLY A 273 -0.03 -1.88 17.49
N ARG A 274 -0.07 -1.50 16.21
CA ARG A 274 0.88 -1.92 15.17
C ARG A 274 2.35 -1.87 15.61
N TRP A 275 2.79 -0.75 16.15
CA TRP A 275 4.19 -0.56 16.54
C TRP A 275 4.63 -1.48 17.68
N LEU A 276 3.73 -1.77 18.63
CA LEU A 276 4.00 -2.70 19.73
C LEU A 276 4.09 -4.14 19.24
N VAL A 277 3.25 -4.53 18.27
CA VAL A 277 3.33 -5.85 17.63
C VAL A 277 4.71 -6.05 17.00
N PHE A 278 5.18 -5.09 16.20
CA PHE A 278 6.51 -5.16 15.58
C PHE A 278 7.64 -5.15 16.60
N LEU A 279 7.54 -4.32 17.64
CA LEU A 279 8.50 -4.31 18.74
C LEU A 279 8.56 -5.67 19.44
N GLY A 280 7.41 -6.27 19.76
CA GLY A 280 7.32 -7.59 20.36
C GLY A 280 7.94 -8.67 19.49
N MET A 281 7.69 -8.65 18.18
CA MET A 281 8.31 -9.57 17.22
C MET A 281 9.84 -9.45 17.22
N VAL A 282 10.39 -8.23 17.22
CA VAL A 282 11.84 -8.00 17.32
C VAL A 282 12.41 -8.59 18.61
N ILE A 283 11.74 -8.36 19.75
CA ILE A 283 12.16 -8.91 21.05
C ILE A 283 12.14 -10.45 21.02
N VAL A 284 11.12 -11.07 20.44
CA VAL A 284 11.05 -12.54 20.28
C VAL A 284 12.22 -13.05 19.45
N VAL A 285 12.55 -12.39 18.32
CA VAL A 285 13.69 -12.77 17.49
C VAL A 285 15.01 -12.70 18.27
N ILE A 286 15.22 -11.64 19.04
CA ILE A 286 16.40 -11.49 19.91
C ILE A 286 16.44 -12.62 20.94
N GLY A 287 15.34 -12.92 21.61
CA GLY A 287 15.25 -14.00 22.60
C GLY A 287 15.55 -15.38 22.00
N ALA A 288 15.06 -15.65 20.79
CA ALA A 288 15.32 -16.89 20.06
C ALA A 288 16.80 -17.01 19.67
N PHE A 289 17.41 -15.91 19.21
CA PHE A 289 18.84 -15.85 18.90
C PHE A 289 19.68 -16.12 20.15
N MET A 290 19.39 -15.45 21.26
CA MET A 290 20.06 -15.69 22.55
C MET A 290 19.94 -17.14 23.02
N ALA A 291 18.75 -17.75 22.90
CA ALA A 291 18.52 -19.13 23.31
C ALA A 291 19.34 -20.11 22.47
N THR A 292 19.39 -19.87 21.16
CA THR A 292 20.14 -20.69 20.20
C THR A 292 21.64 -20.54 20.40
N PHE A 293 22.13 -19.30 20.54
CA PHE A 293 23.53 -19.01 20.80
C PHE A 293 24.01 -19.69 22.09
N ARG A 294 23.24 -19.56 23.18
CA ARG A 294 23.52 -20.24 24.45
C ARG A 294 23.60 -21.76 24.28
N ARG A 295 22.68 -22.35 23.51
CA ARG A 295 22.64 -23.80 23.25
C ARG A 295 23.85 -24.27 22.43
N LEU A 296 24.28 -23.49 21.43
CA LEU A 296 25.40 -23.83 20.55
C LEU A 296 26.77 -23.66 21.24
N HIS A 297 26.91 -22.67 22.12
CA HIS A 297 28.20 -22.33 22.74
C HIS A 297 28.34 -22.86 24.18
N GLY A 298 27.40 -23.68 24.65
CA GLY A 298 27.51 -24.38 25.95
C GLY A 298 27.57 -23.48 27.18
N VAL A 299 27.19 -22.20 27.06
CA VAL A 299 27.27 -21.24 28.17
C VAL A 299 26.17 -21.55 29.20
N SER A 300 26.57 -22.11 30.34
CA SER A 300 25.68 -22.43 31.49
C SER A 300 25.14 -21.18 32.17
#